data_AF-A0A5R9NXC4-F1
#
_entry.id   AF-A0A5R9NXC4-F1
#
_cell.length_a   1.000
_cell.length_b   1.000
_cell.length_c   1.000
_cell.angle_alpha   90.00
_cell.angle_beta   90.00
_cell.angle_gamma   90.00
#
_symmetry.space_group_name_H-M   'P 1'
#
loop_
_entity.id
_entity.type
_entity.pdbx_description
1 polymer ?
#
loop_
_entity_poly.entity_id
_entity_poly.type
_entity_poly.pdbx_seq_one_letter_code
_entity_poly.pdbx_strand_id
1 'polypeptide(L)'
;MDYGERLPSSGKFPEEAMVKFDGDWASVKALSDSDLLKMDQADIAYFSPLPPDQFTEVVSRSLEEWRENPGRSFLSAVGNAPFARAGKKMFNSLEHQTHFLAGLCRVGGQGSRNLQAVRSKDHGARFHRERGVVAITASEAGVAYVNQMARAFHVWEKRNAAMVRSGAVKLPKKLYRGVRAGELEFPEFGIERAKGQMYEEFAASLTQARFDHLVGHSVGPMFPGNVLSFTANVDVARYFANEAGFVVSVDPREVDVVAAWSFNEELDGKDPMTNKHEREWIIRLSPDHKFPPEEVEITASEWLMFNGDIRGINLAGHGTKATYEMNGLKIESRFEYRASGEGGSVRFSVDGEWMEWTRNQFKKEKGFDPVPSSADEVRDLQFWSYDRYSSRKPVLINRPSKTLEVKPAF
;
A
#
# COMPACT_ATOMS: atom_id res chain seq x y z
N MET A 1 -19.65 17.01 5.17
CA MET A 1 -19.56 18.46 5.37
C MET A 1 -18.10 18.82 5.55
N ASP A 2 -17.58 19.80 4.82
CA ASP A 2 -16.17 20.14 4.78
C ASP A 2 -15.75 20.88 6.06
N TYR A 3 -14.82 20.29 6.83
CA TYR A 3 -14.41 20.82 8.13
C TYR A 3 -13.74 22.20 8.01
N GLY A 4 -13.01 22.44 6.92
CA GLY A 4 -12.31 23.70 6.71
C GLY A 4 -13.25 24.90 6.54
N GLU A 5 -14.50 24.68 6.09
CA GLU A 5 -15.49 25.76 5.96
C GLU A 5 -15.92 26.37 7.29
N ARG A 6 -15.74 25.65 8.40
CA ARG A 6 -16.11 26.10 9.74
C ARG A 6 -14.97 26.81 10.47
N LEU A 7 -13.78 26.85 9.88
CA LEU A 7 -12.60 27.44 10.51
C LEU A 7 -12.51 28.95 10.21
N PRO A 8 -11.93 29.75 11.13
CA PRO A 8 -11.64 31.14 10.84
C PRO A 8 -10.65 31.26 9.68
N SER A 9 -10.76 32.32 8.88
CA SER A 9 -9.79 32.58 7.81
C SER A 9 -8.39 32.85 8.41
N SER A 10 -7.37 32.28 7.78
CA SER A 10 -5.97 32.55 8.12
C SER A 10 -5.45 33.89 7.61
N GLY A 11 -6.13 34.49 6.62
CA GLY A 11 -5.61 35.63 5.86
C GLY A 11 -4.43 35.29 4.93
N LYS A 12 -3.87 34.07 5.01
CA LYS A 12 -2.72 33.61 4.21
C LYS A 12 -3.17 33.02 2.89
N PHE A 13 -2.36 33.23 1.86
CA PHE A 13 -2.52 32.57 0.57
C PHE A 13 -1.77 31.23 0.51
N PRO A 14 -2.05 30.36 -0.48
CA PRO A 14 -1.48 29.02 -0.58
C PRO A 14 0.06 28.95 -0.43
N GLU A 15 0.78 29.95 -0.93
CA GLU A 15 2.24 29.98 -0.94
C GLU A 15 2.84 30.26 0.46
N GLU A 16 2.06 30.93 1.31
CA GLU A 16 2.44 31.38 2.66
C GLU A 16 1.84 30.48 3.75
N ALA A 17 0.81 29.70 3.41
CA ALA A 17 0.03 28.91 4.34
C ALA A 17 0.69 27.58 4.78
N MET A 18 1.81 27.20 4.17
CA MET A 18 2.52 25.97 4.53
C MET A 18 3.27 26.14 5.86
N VAL A 19 2.98 25.25 6.82
CA VAL A 19 3.71 25.15 8.09
C VAL A 19 5.17 24.80 7.80
N LYS A 20 6.07 25.47 8.53
CA LYS A 20 7.51 25.30 8.42
C LYS A 20 8.07 24.66 9.69
N PHE A 21 9.14 23.90 9.53
CA PHE A 21 9.92 23.39 10.65
C PHE A 21 10.54 24.56 11.44
N ASP A 22 10.50 24.49 12.76
CA ASP A 22 11.21 25.41 13.64
C ASP A 22 12.69 25.00 13.84
N GLY A 23 13.42 25.80 14.64
CA GLY A 23 14.82 25.56 14.97
C GLY A 23 15.05 24.36 15.89
N ASP A 24 14.03 23.94 16.64
CA ASP A 24 14.15 22.92 17.68
C ASP A 24 14.26 21.50 17.09
N TRP A 25 13.97 21.30 15.80
CA TRP A 25 14.15 20.01 15.13
C TRP A 25 15.58 19.48 15.14
N ALA A 26 16.58 20.34 15.30
CA ALA A 26 17.98 19.91 15.37
C ALA A 26 18.26 19.03 16.60
N SER A 27 17.59 19.29 17.74
CA SER A 27 17.81 18.54 18.98
C SER A 27 17.32 17.09 18.86
N VAL A 28 16.16 16.88 18.23
CA VAL A 28 15.57 15.54 18.00
C VAL A 28 16.41 14.72 17.02
N LYS A 29 17.00 15.38 16.02
CA LYS A 29 17.88 14.71 15.06
C LYS A 29 19.15 14.16 15.71
N ALA A 30 19.68 14.85 16.71
CA ALA A 30 20.92 14.48 17.39
C ALA A 30 20.78 13.28 18.35
N LEU A 31 19.57 12.84 18.70
CA LEU A 31 19.35 11.70 19.59
C LEU A 31 19.91 10.40 19.01
N SER A 32 20.78 9.74 19.77
CA SER A 32 21.38 8.45 19.44
C SER A 32 20.46 7.28 19.82
N ASP A 33 20.69 6.10 19.24
CA ASP A 33 19.96 4.88 19.62
C ASP A 33 20.11 4.57 21.12
N SER A 34 21.28 4.82 21.71
CA SER A 34 21.48 4.61 23.15
C SER A 34 20.65 5.56 24.02
N ASP A 35 20.39 6.79 23.56
CA ASP A 35 19.55 7.73 24.29
C ASP A 35 18.08 7.34 24.15
N LEU A 36 17.67 7.01 22.92
CA LEU A 36 16.30 6.60 22.60
C LEU A 36 15.86 5.36 23.38
N LEU A 37 16.74 4.36 23.51
CA LEU A 37 16.44 3.12 24.24
C LEU A 37 16.27 3.33 25.75
N LYS A 38 16.79 4.42 26.32
CA LYS A 38 16.63 4.76 27.74
C LYS A 38 15.36 5.57 28.01
N MET A 39 14.77 6.16 26.98
CA MET A 39 13.55 6.97 27.11
C MET A 39 12.34 6.08 27.40
N ASP A 40 11.53 6.49 28.36
CA ASP A 40 10.17 5.97 28.55
C ASP A 40 9.13 6.85 27.81
N GLN A 41 7.84 6.55 27.98
CA GLN A 41 6.79 7.33 27.33
C GLN A 41 6.69 8.77 27.85
N ALA A 42 7.02 9.02 29.12
CA ALA A 42 7.01 10.36 29.69
C ALA A 42 8.14 11.22 29.12
N ASP A 43 9.32 10.63 28.91
CA ASP A 43 10.46 11.28 28.25
C ASP A 43 10.13 11.69 26.81
N ILE A 44 9.41 10.83 26.07
CA ILE A 44 8.96 11.13 24.70
C ILE A 44 7.89 12.23 24.71
N ALA A 45 6.93 12.13 25.63
CA ALA A 45 5.84 13.11 25.75
C ALA A 45 6.32 14.50 26.15
N TYR A 46 7.51 14.63 26.77
CA TYR A 46 8.15 15.92 27.06
C TYR A 46 8.35 16.79 25.81
N PHE A 47 8.53 16.18 24.64
CA PHE A 47 8.62 16.90 23.37
C PHE A 47 7.26 17.40 22.85
N SER A 48 6.17 16.93 23.45
CA SER A 48 4.79 17.25 23.08
C SER A 48 4.20 18.35 23.99
N PRO A 49 3.16 19.06 23.55
CA PRO A 49 2.38 19.96 24.39
C PRO A 49 1.39 19.22 25.32
N LEU A 50 1.39 17.89 25.32
CA LEU A 50 0.40 17.06 26.01
C LEU A 50 1.02 16.34 27.22
N PRO A 51 0.22 16.06 28.27
CA PRO A 51 0.62 15.13 29.32
C PRO A 51 0.92 13.72 28.75
N PRO A 52 1.82 12.94 29.38
CA PRO A 52 2.22 11.60 28.90
C PRO A 52 1.06 10.64 28.59
N ASP A 53 0.06 10.56 29.48
CA ASP A 53 -1.09 9.66 29.29
C ASP A 53 -1.92 10.07 28.06
N GLN A 54 -2.10 11.38 27.85
CA GLN A 54 -2.82 11.90 26.67
C GLN A 54 -2.02 11.70 25.39
N PHE A 55 -0.69 11.84 25.43
CA PHE A 55 0.15 11.57 24.28
C PHE A 55 0.08 10.09 23.87
N THR A 56 0.06 9.17 24.83
CA THR A 56 -0.10 7.73 24.58
C THR A 56 -1.42 7.43 23.88
N GLU A 57 -2.53 8.02 24.34
CA GLU A 57 -3.85 7.90 23.69
C GLU A 57 -3.84 8.46 22.26
N VAL A 58 -3.15 9.58 22.04
CA VAL A 58 -2.99 10.20 20.71
C VAL A 58 -2.17 9.31 19.76
N VAL A 59 -1.12 8.66 20.24
CA VAL A 59 -0.36 7.66 19.44
C VAL A 59 -1.26 6.49 19.04
N SER A 60 -1.96 5.89 20.00
CA SER A 60 -2.87 4.75 19.78
C SER A 60 -3.93 5.07 18.72
N ARG A 61 -4.67 6.16 18.91
CA ARG A 61 -5.67 6.65 17.95
C ARG A 61 -5.08 7.05 16.60
N SER A 62 -3.84 7.52 16.55
CA SER A 62 -3.15 7.80 15.29
C SER A 62 -2.83 6.53 14.50
N LEU A 63 -2.60 5.39 15.17
CA LEU A 63 -2.43 4.09 14.53
C LEU A 63 -3.76 3.52 14.05
N GLU A 64 -4.85 3.73 14.79
CA GLU A 64 -6.20 3.40 14.32
C GLU A 64 -6.57 4.21 13.06
N GLU A 65 -6.36 5.54 13.07
CA GLU A 65 -6.62 6.39 11.91
C GLU A 65 -5.69 6.04 10.73
N TRP A 66 -4.50 5.49 10.97
CA TRP A 66 -3.63 5.03 9.88
C TRP A 66 -4.33 3.97 9.02
N ARG A 67 -5.09 3.07 9.62
CA ARG A 67 -5.81 2.00 8.92
C ARG A 67 -7.05 2.51 8.18
N GLU A 68 -7.70 3.53 8.70
CA GLU A 68 -8.88 4.14 8.06
C GLU A 68 -8.52 5.17 6.98
N ASN A 69 -7.53 6.02 7.26
CA ASN A 69 -7.05 7.09 6.40
C ASN A 69 -5.58 7.44 6.74
N PRO A 70 -4.60 6.79 6.08
CA PRO A 70 -3.18 7.03 6.33
C PRO A 70 -2.78 8.51 6.27
N GLY A 71 -3.42 9.29 5.40
CA GLY A 71 -3.17 10.72 5.24
C GLY A 71 -3.48 11.56 6.49
N ARG A 72 -4.40 11.10 7.35
CA ARG A 72 -4.78 11.78 8.59
C ARG A 72 -4.01 11.29 9.82
N SER A 73 -3.31 10.17 9.72
CA SER A 73 -2.43 9.72 10.79
C SER A 73 -1.22 10.65 10.95
N PHE A 74 -0.71 10.77 12.17
CA PHE A 74 0.49 11.55 12.46
C PHE A 74 1.77 10.92 11.88
N LEU A 75 1.74 9.62 11.56
CA LEU A 75 2.81 8.93 10.83
C LEU A 75 3.06 9.53 9.43
N SER A 76 1.99 9.98 8.76
CA SER A 76 2.08 10.66 7.46
C SER A 76 2.76 12.03 7.58
N ALA A 77 2.57 12.71 8.72
CA ALA A 77 3.05 14.06 8.98
C ALA A 77 4.58 14.18 9.05
N VAL A 78 5.21 13.14 9.58
CA VAL A 78 6.65 13.09 9.81
C VAL A 78 7.38 12.44 8.65
N GLY A 79 6.72 12.15 7.52
CA GLY A 79 7.35 11.63 6.30
C GLY A 79 8.57 12.47 5.86
N ASN A 80 8.48 13.79 6.00
CA ASN A 80 9.55 14.74 5.67
C ASN A 80 10.54 15.05 6.81
N ALA A 81 10.35 14.50 8.01
CA ALA A 81 11.24 14.74 9.15
C ALA A 81 12.75 14.49 8.84
N PRO A 82 13.13 13.48 8.03
CA PRO A 82 14.53 13.29 7.62
C PRO A 82 15.14 14.54 6.96
N PHE A 83 14.34 15.30 6.21
CA PHE A 83 14.76 16.52 5.52
C PHE A 83 14.53 17.80 6.32
N ALA A 84 14.01 17.72 7.54
CA ALA A 84 13.68 18.88 8.35
C ALA A 84 14.88 19.83 8.55
N ARG A 85 14.68 21.10 8.23
CA ARG A 85 15.61 22.21 8.51
C ARG A 85 14.76 23.44 8.82
N ALA A 86 15.22 24.29 9.74
CA ALA A 86 14.49 25.48 10.14
C ALA A 86 14.05 26.31 8.92
N GLY A 87 12.77 26.71 8.89
CA GLY A 87 12.17 27.49 7.82
C GLY A 87 11.80 26.70 6.54
N LYS A 88 12.14 25.41 6.43
CA LYS A 88 11.67 24.54 5.34
C LYS A 88 10.24 24.08 5.61
N LYS A 89 9.46 23.88 4.53
CA LYS A 89 8.08 23.38 4.60
C LYS A 89 8.08 21.98 5.22
N MET A 90 7.15 21.75 6.14
CA MET A 90 6.97 20.45 6.79
C MET A 90 6.34 19.43 5.85
N PHE A 91 5.41 19.86 5.00
CA PHE A 91 4.67 18.99 4.09
C PHE A 91 5.04 19.25 2.62
N ASN A 92 4.85 18.25 1.77
CA ASN A 92 5.12 18.36 0.32
C ASN A 92 4.05 19.16 -0.43
N SER A 93 2.83 19.18 0.10
CA SER A 93 1.67 19.86 -0.51
C SER A 93 0.72 20.39 0.57
N LEU A 94 -0.16 21.33 0.18
CA LEU A 94 -1.26 21.79 1.05
C LEU A 94 -2.28 20.68 1.32
N GLU A 95 -2.42 19.72 0.41
CA GLU A 95 -3.25 18.53 0.60
C GLU A 95 -2.75 17.70 1.79
N HIS A 96 -1.44 17.37 1.81
CA HIS A 96 -0.84 16.60 2.90
C HIS A 96 -0.96 17.33 4.23
N GLN A 97 -0.71 18.64 4.24
CA GLN A 97 -0.92 19.47 5.43
C GLN A 97 -2.37 19.42 5.91
N THR A 98 -3.33 19.55 4.99
CA THR A 98 -4.76 19.57 5.32
C THR A 98 -5.20 18.25 5.93
N HIS A 99 -4.77 17.12 5.37
CA HIS A 99 -5.07 15.80 5.94
C HIS A 99 -4.46 15.63 7.33
N PHE A 100 -3.19 16.03 7.52
CA PHE A 100 -2.55 15.99 8.83
C PHE A 100 -3.28 16.82 9.89
N LEU A 101 -3.58 18.09 9.58
CA LEU A 101 -4.25 18.99 10.51
C LEU A 101 -5.69 18.51 10.83
N ALA A 102 -6.38 17.92 9.86
CA ALA A 102 -7.68 17.28 10.10
C ALA A 102 -7.57 16.07 11.04
N GLY A 103 -6.52 15.26 10.91
CA GLY A 103 -6.21 14.16 11.82
C GLY A 103 -5.94 14.62 13.25
N LEU A 104 -5.20 15.72 13.40
CA LEU A 104 -4.89 16.34 14.68
C LEU A 104 -6.15 16.77 15.46
N CYS A 105 -7.21 17.17 14.76
CA CYS A 105 -8.52 17.44 15.36
C CYS A 105 -9.28 16.17 15.79
N ARG A 106 -9.17 15.08 15.03
CA ARG A 106 -9.92 13.84 15.29
C ARG A 106 -9.35 13.03 16.44
N VAL A 107 -8.03 12.94 16.49
CA VAL A 107 -7.29 12.09 17.43
C VAL A 107 -7.28 12.67 18.85
N GLY A 108 -7.65 13.95 19.02
CA GLY A 108 -7.91 14.55 20.34
C GLY A 108 -6.92 15.64 20.78
N GLY A 109 -6.09 16.16 19.88
CA GLY A 109 -5.26 17.32 20.19
C GLY A 109 -6.13 18.58 20.35
N GLN A 110 -5.81 19.46 21.30
CA GLN A 110 -6.46 20.79 21.43
C GLN A 110 -6.24 21.72 20.20
N GLY A 111 -5.67 21.22 19.11
CA GLY A 111 -5.25 22.02 17.97
C GLY A 111 -6.38 22.58 17.12
N SER A 112 -7.63 22.12 17.25
CA SER A 112 -8.77 22.66 16.47
C SER A 112 -8.94 24.18 16.64
N ARG A 113 -8.69 24.71 17.85
CA ARG A 113 -8.72 26.16 18.14
C ARG A 113 -7.61 26.93 17.43
N ASN A 114 -6.56 26.23 17.01
CA ASN A 114 -5.37 26.80 16.40
C ASN A 114 -5.33 26.57 14.88
N LEU A 115 -6.37 25.99 14.28
CA LEU A 115 -6.47 25.79 12.85
C LEU A 115 -7.24 26.92 12.18
N GLN A 116 -6.88 27.20 10.93
CA GLN A 116 -7.46 28.28 10.13
C GLN A 116 -7.61 27.84 8.67
N ALA A 117 -8.62 28.34 7.97
CA ALA A 117 -8.81 28.08 6.55
C ALA A 117 -7.88 28.95 5.68
N VAL A 118 -7.33 28.37 4.61
CA VAL A 118 -6.47 29.08 3.65
C VAL A 118 -7.32 29.92 2.70
N ARG A 119 -6.90 31.16 2.41
CA ARG A 119 -7.64 32.05 1.52
C ARG A 119 -7.35 31.72 0.05
N SER A 120 -8.37 31.74 -0.80
CA SER A 120 -8.19 31.61 -2.25
C SER A 120 -7.67 32.93 -2.85
N LYS A 121 -6.65 32.85 -3.73
CA LYS A 121 -6.25 33.97 -4.57
C LYS A 121 -7.26 34.23 -5.68
N ASP A 122 -7.77 33.18 -6.29
CA ASP A 122 -8.62 33.24 -7.48
C ASP A 122 -10.09 33.59 -7.16
N HIS A 123 -10.50 33.39 -5.90
CA HIS A 123 -11.90 33.50 -5.51
C HIS A 123 -12.15 34.40 -4.29
N GLY A 124 -11.29 35.39 -4.05
CA GLY A 124 -11.54 36.53 -3.14
C GLY A 124 -11.93 36.15 -1.71
N ALA A 125 -13.23 36.12 -1.41
CA ALA A 125 -13.82 35.80 -0.11
C ALA A 125 -14.01 34.29 0.14
N ARG A 126 -13.73 33.43 -0.84
CA ARG A 126 -13.80 31.98 -0.70
C ARG A 126 -12.47 31.39 -0.23
N PHE A 127 -12.53 30.24 0.42
CA PHE A 127 -11.35 29.49 0.82
C PHE A 127 -10.72 28.75 -0.36
N HIS A 128 -9.39 28.56 -0.30
CA HIS A 128 -8.67 27.73 -1.26
C HIS A 128 -9.11 26.28 -1.10
N ARG A 129 -9.34 25.59 -2.21
CA ARG A 129 -9.67 24.16 -2.22
C ARG A 129 -8.59 23.38 -2.93
N GLU A 130 -8.15 22.31 -2.31
CA GLU A 130 -7.23 21.34 -2.88
C GLU A 130 -8.01 20.04 -3.09
N ARG A 131 -8.10 19.56 -4.33
CA ARG A 131 -8.88 18.37 -4.72
C ARG A 131 -10.31 18.33 -4.13
N GLY A 132 -10.95 19.49 -4.06
CA GLY A 132 -12.34 19.65 -3.58
C GLY A 132 -12.51 19.89 -2.09
N VAL A 133 -11.45 19.82 -1.27
CA VAL A 133 -11.50 20.06 0.19
C VAL A 133 -10.90 21.42 0.53
N VAL A 134 -11.51 22.17 1.45
CA VAL A 134 -10.94 23.44 1.94
C VAL A 134 -9.59 23.20 2.60
N ALA A 135 -8.56 23.86 2.09
CA ALA A 135 -7.21 23.75 2.61
C ALA A 135 -7.10 24.42 4.00
N ILE A 136 -6.37 23.77 4.90
CA ILE A 136 -6.23 24.18 6.30
C ILE A 136 -4.76 24.51 6.61
N THR A 137 -4.56 25.53 7.44
CA THR A 137 -3.28 25.92 8.02
C THR A 137 -3.44 26.13 9.53
N ALA A 138 -2.36 26.52 10.19
CA ALA A 138 -2.33 26.83 11.61
C ALA A 138 -2.11 28.33 11.86
N SER A 139 -2.69 28.84 12.95
CA SER A 139 -2.35 30.13 13.55
C SER A 139 -0.91 30.13 14.05
N GLU A 140 -0.36 31.28 14.44
CA GLU A 140 1.01 31.33 14.98
C GLU A 140 1.21 30.42 16.21
N ALA A 141 0.27 30.45 17.17
CA ALA A 141 0.27 29.53 18.30
C ALA A 141 0.08 28.06 17.85
N GLY A 142 -0.70 27.82 16.80
CA GLY A 142 -0.89 26.51 16.21
C GLY A 142 0.34 25.94 15.54
N VAL A 143 1.17 26.77 14.93
CA VAL A 143 2.44 26.34 14.31
C VAL A 143 3.39 25.78 15.37
N ALA A 144 3.44 26.39 16.57
CA ALA A 144 4.22 25.86 17.68
C ALA A 144 3.68 24.51 18.15
N TYR A 145 2.36 24.40 18.34
CA TYR A 145 1.70 23.14 18.72
C TYR A 145 1.98 22.01 17.73
N VAL A 146 1.83 22.29 16.42
CA VAL A 146 2.08 21.32 15.34
C VAL A 146 3.53 20.86 15.35
N ASN A 147 4.50 21.78 15.49
CA ASN A 147 5.91 21.42 15.55
C ASN A 147 6.27 20.56 16.77
N GLN A 148 5.73 20.88 17.95
CA GLN A 148 5.93 20.08 19.16
C GLN A 148 5.34 18.66 19.00
N MET A 149 4.10 18.56 18.51
CA MET A 149 3.48 17.26 18.22
C MET A 149 4.31 16.44 17.22
N ALA A 150 4.73 17.05 16.12
CA ALA A 150 5.52 16.37 15.09
C ALA A 150 6.91 15.93 15.62
N ARG A 151 7.55 16.72 16.50
CA ARG A 151 8.79 16.30 17.19
C ARG A 151 8.56 15.09 18.08
N ALA A 152 7.52 15.11 18.92
CA ALA A 152 7.22 14.00 19.83
C ALA A 152 6.96 12.70 19.07
N PHE A 153 6.16 12.75 17.99
CA PHE A 153 5.95 11.61 17.11
C PHE A 153 7.24 11.13 16.45
N HIS A 154 8.09 12.05 15.98
CA HIS A 154 9.36 11.66 15.38
C HIS A 154 10.31 10.98 16.40
N VAL A 155 10.37 11.46 17.64
CA VAL A 155 11.13 10.81 18.72
C VAL A 155 10.58 9.41 18.99
N TRP A 156 9.26 9.28 19.10
CA TRP A 156 8.58 8.00 19.28
C TRP A 156 8.92 6.99 18.16
N GLU A 157 8.85 7.40 16.90
CA GLU A 157 9.24 6.56 15.76
C GLU A 157 10.73 6.16 15.80
N LYS A 158 11.62 7.12 16.08
CA LYS A 158 13.07 6.85 16.18
C LYS A 158 13.35 5.84 17.29
N ARG A 159 12.63 5.91 18.41
CA ARG A 159 12.74 4.93 19.50
C ARG A 159 12.28 3.55 19.06
N ASN A 160 11.16 3.44 18.36
CA ASN A 160 10.70 2.15 17.83
C ASN A 160 11.73 1.53 16.88
N ALA A 161 12.29 2.33 15.98
CA ALA A 161 13.34 1.89 15.07
C ALA A 161 14.62 1.48 15.83
N ALA A 162 15.00 2.20 16.89
CA ALA A 162 16.14 1.84 17.75
C ALA A 162 15.89 0.52 18.51
N MET A 163 14.68 0.27 19.02
CA MET A 163 14.30 -1.01 19.64
C MET A 163 14.48 -2.16 18.65
N VAL A 164 14.06 -1.98 17.41
CA VAL A 164 14.24 -2.96 16.34
C VAL A 164 15.72 -3.19 16.03
N ARG A 165 16.51 -2.14 15.81
CA ARG A 165 17.96 -2.24 15.53
C ARG A 165 18.75 -2.89 16.66
N SER A 166 18.35 -2.66 17.91
CA SER A 166 18.97 -3.28 19.08
C SER A 166 18.68 -4.78 19.23
N GLY A 167 17.74 -5.32 18.43
CA GLY A 167 17.31 -6.72 18.52
C GLY A 167 16.28 -6.98 19.63
N ALA A 168 15.74 -5.95 20.27
CA ALA A 168 14.68 -6.09 21.27
C ALA A 168 13.35 -6.59 20.66
N VAL A 169 13.18 -6.42 19.34
CA VAL A 169 12.03 -6.89 18.58
C VAL A 169 12.48 -7.92 17.54
N LYS A 170 11.81 -9.07 17.51
CA LYS A 170 12.07 -10.11 16.50
C LYS A 170 11.51 -9.70 15.15
N LEU A 171 12.39 -9.49 14.18
CA LEU A 171 12.02 -9.18 12.80
C LEU A 171 11.59 -10.42 12.01
N PRO A 172 10.62 -10.30 11.08
CA PRO A 172 10.35 -11.32 10.08
C PRO A 172 11.51 -11.40 9.08
N LYS A 173 11.51 -12.44 8.23
CA LYS A 173 12.52 -12.57 7.16
C LYS A 173 12.33 -11.56 6.03
N LYS A 174 11.07 -11.23 5.74
CA LYS A 174 10.66 -10.33 4.67
C LYS A 174 9.37 -9.63 5.08
N LEU A 175 9.20 -8.41 4.59
CA LEU A 175 7.95 -7.68 4.68
C LEU A 175 7.39 -7.52 3.28
N TYR A 176 6.07 -7.65 3.14
CA TYR A 176 5.34 -7.61 1.87
C TYR A 176 4.28 -6.52 1.88
N ARG A 177 4.08 -5.86 0.74
CA ARG A 177 2.99 -4.90 0.53
C ARG A 177 2.28 -5.22 -0.79
N GLY A 178 0.96 -5.34 -0.72
CA GLY A 178 0.12 -5.34 -1.91
C GLY A 178 -0.04 -3.93 -2.43
N VAL A 179 0.21 -3.74 -3.73
CA VAL A 179 0.09 -2.46 -4.42
C VAL A 179 -0.86 -2.65 -5.58
N ARG A 180 -2.01 -2.00 -5.56
CA ARG A 180 -2.92 -2.02 -6.70
C ARG A 180 -2.33 -1.17 -7.80
N ALA A 181 -2.36 -1.65 -9.05
CA ALA A 181 -1.73 -0.95 -10.15
C ALA A 181 -2.34 0.45 -10.39
N GLY A 182 -3.62 0.65 -10.05
CA GLY A 182 -4.30 1.95 -10.13
C GLY A 182 -4.00 2.93 -8.99
N GLU A 183 -3.35 2.48 -7.91
CA GLU A 183 -2.94 3.34 -6.79
C GLU A 183 -1.54 3.93 -6.96
N LEU A 184 -0.75 3.40 -7.91
CA LEU A 184 0.54 3.97 -8.26
C LEU A 184 0.35 5.28 -9.01
N GLU A 185 1.04 6.33 -8.54
CA GLU A 185 1.20 7.54 -9.34
C GLU A 185 1.99 7.16 -10.60
N PHE A 186 1.30 7.12 -11.73
CA PHE A 186 1.83 6.60 -12.98
C PHE A 186 1.69 7.68 -14.07
N PRO A 187 2.79 8.11 -14.70
CA PRO A 187 2.73 9.07 -15.79
C PRO A 187 1.83 8.57 -16.94
N GLU A 188 1.12 9.49 -17.59
CA GLU A 188 0.42 9.16 -18.83
C GLU A 188 1.43 8.90 -19.95
N PHE A 189 1.80 7.64 -20.16
CA PHE A 189 2.70 7.23 -21.25
C PHE A 189 2.01 7.16 -22.62
N GLY A 190 0.78 7.67 -22.76
CA GLY A 190 0.00 7.56 -24.00
C GLY A 190 -0.32 6.11 -24.40
N ILE A 191 -0.43 5.21 -23.42
CA ILE A 191 -0.78 3.80 -23.66
C ILE A 191 -2.28 3.73 -23.90
N GLU A 192 -2.67 3.87 -25.16
CA GLU A 192 -4.06 3.74 -25.61
C GLU A 192 -4.33 2.35 -26.18
N ARG A 193 -5.54 1.85 -25.93
CA ARG A 193 -5.98 0.58 -26.53
C ARG A 193 -6.27 0.80 -28.01
N ALA A 194 -5.51 0.11 -28.86
CA ALA A 194 -5.75 0.15 -30.30
C ALA A 194 -7.11 -0.47 -30.66
N LYS A 195 -7.77 0.06 -31.70
CA LYS A 195 -9.06 -0.47 -32.17
C LYS A 195 -8.91 -1.94 -32.58
N GLY A 196 -9.68 -2.82 -31.95
CA GLY A 196 -9.66 -4.27 -32.21
C GLY A 196 -8.62 -5.05 -31.41
N GLN A 197 -7.78 -4.39 -30.60
CA GLN A 197 -6.87 -5.05 -29.68
C GLN A 197 -7.64 -5.79 -28.58
N MET A 198 -7.18 -6.98 -28.20
CA MET A 198 -7.75 -7.73 -27.07
C MET A 198 -7.52 -6.96 -25.76
N TYR A 199 -8.48 -7.04 -24.83
CA TYR A 199 -8.36 -6.29 -23.57
C TYR A 199 -7.18 -6.82 -22.74
N GLU A 200 -7.02 -8.13 -22.67
CA GLU A 200 -5.97 -8.82 -21.93
C GLU A 200 -4.58 -8.47 -22.44
N GLU A 201 -4.41 -8.32 -23.77
CA GLU A 201 -3.17 -7.85 -24.39
C GLU A 201 -2.84 -6.39 -24.01
N PHE A 202 -3.86 -5.51 -24.04
CA PHE A 202 -3.72 -4.12 -23.62
C PHE A 202 -3.39 -4.02 -22.12
N ALA A 203 -4.13 -4.73 -21.27
CA ALA A 203 -3.95 -4.76 -19.83
C ALA A 203 -2.58 -5.33 -19.42
N ALA A 204 -2.11 -6.37 -20.12
CA ALA A 204 -0.76 -6.89 -19.94
C ALA A 204 0.31 -5.85 -20.32
N SER A 205 0.15 -5.15 -21.44
CA SER A 205 1.09 -4.09 -21.86
C SER A 205 1.14 -2.93 -20.85
N LEU A 206 -0.03 -2.50 -20.35
CA LEU A 206 -0.12 -1.47 -19.32
C LEU A 206 0.49 -1.91 -17.99
N THR A 207 0.25 -3.16 -17.59
CA THR A 207 0.84 -3.74 -16.37
C THR A 207 2.36 -3.81 -16.49
N GLN A 208 2.89 -4.20 -17.63
CA GLN A 208 4.34 -4.22 -17.87
C GLN A 208 4.93 -2.81 -17.73
N ALA A 209 4.32 -1.80 -18.35
CA ALA A 209 4.79 -0.42 -18.23
C ALA A 209 4.77 0.08 -16.78
N ARG A 210 3.75 -0.31 -15.99
CA ARG A 210 3.68 -0.02 -14.55
C ARG A 210 4.75 -0.74 -13.74
N PHE A 211 5.03 -2.00 -14.08
CA PHE A 211 6.15 -2.74 -13.48
C PHE A 211 7.48 -2.04 -13.76
N ASP A 212 7.75 -1.70 -15.02
CA ASP A 212 8.98 -1.03 -15.44
C ASP A 212 9.12 0.35 -14.74
N HIS A 213 7.99 1.06 -14.57
CA HIS A 213 7.96 2.30 -13.79
C HIS A 213 8.32 2.05 -12.31
N LEU A 214 7.69 1.04 -11.69
CA LEU A 214 7.88 0.68 -10.28
C LEU A 214 9.33 0.31 -9.94
N VAL A 215 10.02 -0.42 -10.82
CA VAL A 215 11.43 -0.83 -10.61
C VAL A 215 12.41 0.26 -11.08
N GLY A 216 12.01 1.11 -12.02
CA GLY A 216 12.86 2.16 -12.59
C GLY A 216 12.95 3.44 -11.75
N HIS A 217 11.93 3.72 -10.93
CA HIS A 217 11.77 4.98 -10.21
C HIS A 217 11.86 4.81 -8.70
N SER A 218 12.19 5.91 -8.02
CA SER A 218 12.25 5.93 -6.56
C SER A 218 10.85 6.01 -5.96
N VAL A 219 10.68 5.53 -4.73
CA VAL A 219 9.38 5.48 -4.02
C VAL A 219 8.70 6.84 -3.90
N GLY A 220 9.46 7.91 -3.64
CA GLY A 220 8.90 9.23 -3.34
C GLY A 220 7.91 9.78 -4.39
N PRO A 221 8.21 9.67 -5.69
CA PRO A 221 7.27 10.02 -6.77
C PRO A 221 6.13 9.04 -7.05
N MET A 222 6.14 7.81 -6.51
CA MET A 222 5.20 6.75 -6.89
C MET A 222 4.06 6.55 -5.88
N PHE A 223 4.29 6.94 -4.64
CA PHE A 223 3.35 6.83 -3.54
C PHE A 223 3.12 8.21 -2.90
N PRO A 224 1.97 8.44 -2.24
CA PRO A 224 1.71 9.69 -1.52
C PRO A 224 2.74 10.02 -0.42
N GLY A 225 3.58 9.06 -0.01
CA GLY A 225 4.66 9.25 0.93
C GLY A 225 5.59 8.04 0.98
N ASN A 226 6.64 8.14 1.80
CA ASN A 226 7.64 7.09 1.98
C ASN A 226 7.42 6.25 3.25
N VAL A 227 6.38 6.55 4.03
CA VAL A 227 5.92 5.72 5.15
C VAL A 227 4.78 4.86 4.63
N LEU A 228 4.91 3.54 4.71
CA LEU A 228 4.01 2.60 4.04
C LEU A 228 3.73 1.38 4.94
N SER A 229 2.54 0.81 4.79
CA SER A 229 2.13 -0.43 5.46
C SER A 229 2.64 -1.67 4.74
N PHE A 230 3.12 -2.63 5.51
CA PHE A 230 3.55 -3.95 5.10
C PHE A 230 2.98 -5.01 6.05
N THR A 231 3.08 -6.27 5.64
CA THR A 231 2.74 -7.44 6.44
C THR A 231 3.86 -8.48 6.33
N ALA A 232 4.01 -9.32 7.34
CA ALA A 232 4.90 -10.48 7.26
C ALA A 232 4.30 -11.66 6.46
N ASN A 233 3.05 -11.54 5.99
CA ASN A 233 2.33 -12.59 5.28
C ASN A 233 2.10 -12.23 3.81
N VAL A 234 2.79 -12.92 2.90
CA VAL A 234 2.66 -12.70 1.46
C VAL A 234 1.24 -12.90 0.93
N ASP A 235 0.44 -13.79 1.52
CA ASP A 235 -0.94 -14.02 1.07
C ASP A 235 -1.85 -12.83 1.41
N VAL A 236 -1.59 -12.15 2.53
CA VAL A 236 -2.29 -10.91 2.90
C VAL A 236 -1.90 -9.79 1.92
N ALA A 237 -0.61 -9.69 1.56
CA ALA A 237 -0.17 -8.73 0.54
C ALA A 237 -0.80 -9.00 -0.84
N ARG A 238 -0.85 -10.26 -1.28
CA ARG A 238 -1.53 -10.64 -2.55
C ARG A 238 -3.02 -10.29 -2.53
N TYR A 239 -3.69 -10.47 -1.39
CA TYR A 239 -5.07 -10.05 -1.21
C TYR A 239 -5.24 -8.53 -1.43
N PHE A 240 -4.39 -7.69 -0.83
CA PHE A 240 -4.46 -6.23 -1.02
C PHE A 240 -4.14 -5.80 -2.46
N ALA A 241 -3.23 -6.51 -3.15
CA ALA A 241 -2.96 -6.30 -4.58
C ALA A 241 -4.16 -6.66 -5.48
N ASN A 242 -5.10 -7.46 -4.97
CA ASN A 242 -6.41 -7.77 -5.57
C ASN A 242 -6.32 -8.24 -7.03
N GLU A 243 -5.36 -9.13 -7.33
CA GLU A 243 -5.17 -9.72 -8.67
C GLU A 243 -5.02 -8.70 -9.82
N ALA A 244 -4.67 -7.45 -9.49
CA ALA A 244 -4.67 -6.30 -10.39
C ALA A 244 -3.49 -5.37 -10.11
N GLY A 245 -2.36 -5.93 -9.69
CA GLY A 245 -1.27 -5.14 -9.14
C GLY A 245 0.03 -5.91 -8.94
N PHE A 246 0.74 -5.51 -7.90
CA PHE A 246 2.07 -5.98 -7.55
C PHE A 246 2.10 -6.36 -6.07
N VAL A 247 2.94 -7.32 -5.71
CA VAL A 247 3.41 -7.49 -4.35
C VAL A 247 4.88 -7.09 -4.33
N VAL A 248 5.20 -6.05 -3.56
CA VAL A 248 6.57 -5.62 -3.32
C VAL A 248 7.06 -6.16 -2.00
N SER A 249 8.34 -6.51 -1.91
CA SER A 249 8.96 -6.92 -0.66
C SER A 249 10.22 -6.16 -0.32
N VAL A 250 10.55 -6.17 0.97
CA VAL A 250 11.77 -5.55 1.52
C VAL A 250 12.35 -6.42 2.62
N ASP A 251 13.67 -6.35 2.82
CA ASP A 251 14.31 -6.85 4.04
C ASP A 251 14.03 -5.85 5.18
N PRO A 252 13.35 -6.26 6.28
CA PRO A 252 13.09 -5.37 7.41
C PRO A 252 14.36 -4.82 8.10
N ARG A 253 15.56 -5.35 7.79
CA ARG A 253 16.84 -4.86 8.31
C ARG A 253 17.39 -3.66 7.54
N GLU A 254 16.90 -3.42 6.34
CA GLU A 254 17.36 -2.35 5.44
C GLU A 254 16.47 -1.10 5.48
N VAL A 255 15.43 -1.13 6.33
CA VAL A 255 14.39 -0.09 6.42
C VAL A 255 14.17 0.32 7.87
N ASP A 256 13.64 1.52 8.08
CA ASP A 256 13.25 1.96 9.42
C ASP A 256 11.85 1.47 9.75
N VAL A 257 11.72 0.54 10.70
CA VAL A 257 10.41 0.13 11.24
C VAL A 257 9.91 1.19 12.22
N VAL A 258 8.89 1.95 11.81
CA VAL A 258 8.36 3.07 12.60
C VAL A 258 7.30 2.62 13.61
N ALA A 259 6.52 1.59 13.27
CA ALA A 259 5.52 0.97 14.15
C ALA A 259 5.27 -0.48 13.71
N ALA A 260 4.93 -1.37 14.64
CA ALA A 260 4.59 -2.74 14.30
C ALA A 260 3.66 -3.38 15.33
N TRP A 261 2.81 -4.30 14.88
CA TRP A 261 1.87 -5.06 15.73
C TRP A 261 2.53 -5.71 16.95
N SER A 262 3.81 -6.08 16.87
CA SER A 262 4.55 -6.72 17.96
C SER A 262 4.75 -5.85 19.20
N PHE A 263 4.61 -4.53 19.06
CA PHE A 263 4.72 -3.57 20.17
C PHE A 263 3.68 -2.44 20.10
N ASN A 264 2.71 -2.54 19.18
CA ASN A 264 1.54 -1.66 19.04
C ASN A 264 0.32 -2.52 18.69
N GLU A 265 -0.51 -2.86 19.68
CA GLU A 265 -1.62 -3.80 19.52
C GLU A 265 -2.68 -3.33 18.51
N GLU A 266 -2.79 -2.02 18.27
CA GLU A 266 -3.69 -1.40 17.30
C GLU A 266 -3.46 -1.89 15.86
N LEU A 267 -2.26 -2.40 15.59
CA LEU A 267 -1.81 -2.91 14.30
C LEU A 267 -2.03 -4.43 14.14
N ASP A 268 -2.60 -5.12 15.13
CA ASP A 268 -3.05 -6.53 15.01
C ASP A 268 -4.52 -6.64 14.59
N GLY A 269 -4.89 -5.86 13.58
CA GLY A 269 -6.23 -5.87 13.01
C GLY A 269 -6.56 -7.14 12.24
N LYS A 270 -7.84 -7.54 12.29
CA LYS A 270 -8.38 -8.53 11.35
C LYS A 270 -8.91 -7.83 10.11
N ASP A 271 -8.54 -8.34 8.95
CA ASP A 271 -9.15 -7.93 7.69
C ASP A 271 -10.62 -8.42 7.68
N PRO A 272 -11.61 -7.54 7.44
CA PRO A 272 -13.03 -7.90 7.53
C PRO A 272 -13.47 -8.93 6.47
N MET A 273 -12.74 -9.05 5.36
CA MET A 273 -13.10 -9.92 4.24
C MET A 273 -12.52 -11.34 4.37
N THR A 274 -11.28 -11.44 4.82
CA THR A 274 -10.54 -12.71 4.96
C THR A 274 -10.51 -13.23 6.39
N ASN A 275 -10.87 -12.39 7.37
CA ASN A 275 -10.79 -12.67 8.81
C ASN A 275 -9.38 -13.09 9.27
N LYS A 276 -8.35 -12.77 8.48
CA LYS A 276 -6.94 -13.00 8.81
C LYS A 276 -6.40 -11.81 9.58
N HIS A 277 -5.52 -12.08 10.53
CA HIS A 277 -4.73 -11.05 11.20
C HIS A 277 -3.70 -10.48 10.21
N GLU A 278 -3.78 -9.19 9.94
CA GLU A 278 -2.87 -8.48 9.03
C GLU A 278 -1.47 -8.36 9.62
N ARG A 279 -1.39 -8.22 10.96
CA ARG A 279 -0.14 -8.04 11.73
C ARG A 279 0.75 -7.01 11.05
N GLU A 280 0.24 -5.78 11.03
CA GLU A 280 0.79 -4.71 10.21
C GLU A 280 2.16 -4.25 10.73
N TRP A 281 3.03 -3.94 9.78
CA TRP A 281 4.34 -3.33 9.96
C TRP A 281 4.36 -2.04 9.18
N ILE A 282 4.50 -0.91 9.86
CA ILE A 282 4.65 0.37 9.21
C ILE A 282 6.14 0.67 9.15
N ILE A 283 6.64 0.89 7.94
CA ILE A 283 8.04 1.17 7.70
C ILE A 283 8.20 2.50 6.96
N ARG A 284 9.36 3.10 7.13
CA ARG A 284 9.82 4.25 6.37
C ARG A 284 10.89 3.80 5.39
N LEU A 285 10.58 3.94 4.11
CA LEU A 285 11.53 3.76 3.03
C LEU A 285 12.34 5.04 2.82
N SER A 286 13.57 4.91 2.37
CA SER A 286 14.31 6.07 1.90
C SER A 286 13.58 6.67 0.67
N PRO A 287 13.48 8.00 0.51
CA PRO A 287 12.77 8.60 -0.63
C PRO A 287 13.38 8.27 -2.00
N ASP A 288 14.66 7.90 -2.03
CA ASP A 288 15.39 7.40 -3.20
C ASP A 288 15.33 5.87 -3.34
N HIS A 289 14.75 5.14 -2.39
CA HIS A 289 14.58 3.69 -2.44
C HIS A 289 13.92 3.27 -3.75
N LYS A 290 14.48 2.25 -4.38
CA LYS A 290 13.93 1.60 -5.58
C LYS A 290 13.71 0.14 -5.26
N PHE A 291 12.59 -0.41 -5.69
CA PHE A 291 12.35 -1.84 -5.55
C PHE A 291 13.16 -2.59 -6.61
N PRO A 292 14.06 -3.51 -6.20
CA PRO A 292 14.71 -4.41 -7.15
C PRO A 292 13.67 -5.25 -7.91
N PRO A 293 13.88 -5.57 -9.20
CA PRO A 293 12.92 -6.40 -9.95
C PRO A 293 12.58 -7.74 -9.29
N GLU A 294 13.56 -8.39 -8.65
CA GLU A 294 13.41 -9.64 -7.91
C GLU A 294 12.57 -9.52 -6.62
N GLU A 295 12.38 -8.29 -6.14
CA GLU A 295 11.56 -7.95 -4.99
C GLU A 295 10.14 -7.53 -5.38
N VAL A 296 9.78 -7.62 -6.66
CA VAL A 296 8.46 -7.25 -7.20
C VAL A 296 7.81 -8.44 -7.89
N GLU A 297 6.73 -8.95 -7.30
CA GLU A 297 5.87 -9.97 -7.90
C GLU A 297 4.70 -9.30 -8.63
N ILE A 298 4.53 -9.55 -9.94
CA ILE A 298 3.32 -9.18 -10.67
C ILE A 298 2.19 -10.15 -10.32
N THR A 299 1.05 -9.63 -9.85
CA THR A 299 -0.14 -10.42 -9.50
C THR A 299 -1.33 -10.14 -10.42
N ALA A 300 -1.17 -9.27 -11.43
CA ALA A 300 -2.22 -8.94 -12.37
C ALA A 300 -2.62 -10.16 -13.23
N SER A 301 -3.87 -10.61 -13.09
CA SER A 301 -4.37 -11.83 -13.73
C SER A 301 -4.23 -11.80 -15.26
N GLU A 302 -4.55 -10.67 -15.90
CA GLU A 302 -4.49 -10.50 -17.35
C GLU A 302 -3.05 -10.56 -17.86
N TRP A 303 -2.10 -9.99 -17.11
CA TRP A 303 -0.68 -10.07 -17.45
C TRP A 303 -0.18 -11.51 -17.36
N LEU A 304 -0.54 -12.22 -16.28
CA LEU A 304 -0.12 -13.61 -16.06
C LEU A 304 -0.68 -14.53 -17.16
N MET A 305 -1.98 -14.39 -17.46
CA MET A 305 -2.62 -15.18 -18.51
C MET A 305 -2.05 -14.87 -19.90
N PHE A 306 -1.86 -13.59 -20.24
CA PHE A 306 -1.33 -13.19 -21.55
C PHE A 306 0.11 -13.69 -21.78
N ASN A 307 0.93 -13.70 -20.74
CA ASN A 307 2.30 -14.20 -20.81
C ASN A 307 2.40 -15.72 -20.62
N GLY A 308 1.31 -16.44 -20.39
CA GLY A 308 1.35 -17.90 -20.21
C GLY A 308 1.96 -18.33 -18.89
N ASP A 309 1.85 -17.52 -17.84
CA ASP A 309 2.38 -17.83 -16.51
C ASP A 309 1.44 -18.78 -15.76
N ILE A 310 1.99 -19.86 -15.19
CA ILE A 310 1.22 -20.88 -14.45
C ILE A 310 0.43 -20.31 -13.27
N ARG A 311 0.87 -19.19 -12.68
CA ARG A 311 0.16 -18.53 -11.57
C ARG A 311 -1.22 -18.05 -12.00
N GLY A 312 -1.40 -17.74 -13.29
CA GLY A 312 -2.69 -17.37 -13.86
C GLY A 312 -3.75 -18.47 -13.78
N ILE A 313 -3.38 -19.75 -13.64
CA ILE A 313 -4.31 -20.89 -13.55
C ILE A 313 -5.28 -20.75 -12.38
N ASN A 314 -4.79 -20.23 -11.24
CA ASN A 314 -5.58 -20.02 -10.03
C ASN A 314 -6.31 -18.68 -9.98
N LEU A 315 -5.99 -17.77 -10.90
CA LEU A 315 -6.57 -16.44 -11.00
C LEU A 315 -7.55 -16.34 -12.17
N ALA A 316 -7.97 -17.49 -12.72
CA ALA A 316 -9.04 -17.55 -13.71
C ALA A 316 -10.30 -16.90 -13.10
N GLY A 317 -10.75 -15.80 -13.73
CA GLY A 317 -11.96 -15.07 -13.38
C GLY A 317 -13.20 -15.54 -14.13
N HIS A 318 -14.30 -14.79 -13.98
CA HIS A 318 -15.66 -15.15 -14.43
C HIS A 318 -15.86 -15.39 -15.94
N GLY A 319 -14.90 -15.00 -16.76
CA GLY A 319 -14.92 -15.18 -18.22
C GLY A 319 -13.62 -15.77 -18.76
N THR A 320 -12.81 -16.41 -17.93
CA THR A 320 -11.53 -16.99 -18.35
C THR A 320 -11.39 -18.42 -17.89
N LYS A 321 -10.66 -19.22 -18.67
CA LYS A 321 -10.23 -20.57 -18.28
C LYS A 321 -8.80 -20.84 -18.70
N ALA A 322 -8.16 -21.80 -18.02
CA ALA A 322 -6.89 -22.37 -18.43
C ALA A 322 -7.08 -23.82 -18.87
N THR A 323 -6.34 -24.26 -19.88
CA THR A 323 -6.25 -25.67 -20.30
C THR A 323 -4.78 -26.04 -20.42
N TYR A 324 -4.40 -27.20 -19.90
CA TYR A 324 -3.01 -27.65 -19.87
C TYR A 324 -2.92 -29.15 -19.65
N GLU A 325 -1.75 -29.72 -19.88
CA GLU A 325 -1.43 -31.10 -19.55
C GLU A 325 -0.47 -31.16 -18.36
N MET A 326 -0.78 -32.04 -17.39
CA MET A 326 0.08 -32.31 -16.24
C MET A 326 -0.08 -33.77 -15.82
N ASN A 327 1.03 -34.46 -15.53
CA ASN A 327 1.04 -35.89 -15.21
C ASN A 327 0.33 -36.78 -16.27
N GLY A 328 0.38 -36.38 -17.54
CA GLY A 328 -0.26 -37.09 -18.65
C GLY A 328 -1.78 -36.95 -18.72
N LEU A 329 -2.37 -36.07 -17.91
CA LEU A 329 -3.81 -35.81 -17.85
C LEU A 329 -4.11 -34.41 -18.41
N LYS A 330 -5.24 -34.28 -19.09
CA LYS A 330 -5.71 -32.98 -19.59
C LYS A 330 -6.52 -32.28 -18.52
N ILE A 331 -6.08 -31.10 -18.12
CA ILE A 331 -6.72 -30.33 -17.05
C ILE A 331 -7.30 -29.05 -17.63
N GLU A 332 -8.54 -28.74 -17.23
CA GLU A 332 -9.16 -27.44 -17.44
C GLU A 332 -9.43 -26.79 -16.09
N SER A 333 -9.10 -25.51 -15.92
CA SER A 333 -9.48 -24.70 -14.75
C SER A 333 -10.38 -23.53 -15.15
N ARG A 334 -11.45 -23.28 -14.40
CA ARG A 334 -12.33 -22.10 -14.60
C ARG A 334 -12.92 -21.62 -13.29
N PHE A 335 -13.28 -20.34 -13.23
CA PHE A 335 -14.02 -19.82 -12.08
C PHE A 335 -15.46 -20.33 -12.05
N GLU A 336 -15.92 -20.76 -10.88
CA GLU A 336 -17.34 -21.03 -10.63
C GLU A 336 -17.84 -20.28 -9.40
N TYR A 337 -18.96 -19.58 -9.57
CA TYR A 337 -19.67 -18.94 -8.47
C TYR A 337 -20.24 -19.98 -7.51
N ARG A 338 -20.34 -19.61 -6.24
CA ARG A 338 -21.15 -20.35 -5.27
C ARG A 338 -22.63 -20.27 -5.66
N ALA A 339 -23.42 -21.22 -5.18
CA ALA A 339 -24.87 -21.23 -5.41
C ALA A 339 -25.59 -19.96 -4.93
N SER A 340 -25.01 -19.24 -3.96
CA SER A 340 -25.50 -17.94 -3.47
C SER A 340 -25.33 -16.80 -4.47
N GLY A 341 -24.55 -16.97 -5.55
CA GLY A 341 -24.17 -15.90 -6.48
C GLY A 341 -23.07 -14.97 -5.94
N GLU A 342 -22.80 -15.01 -4.63
CA GLU A 342 -21.74 -14.24 -3.99
C GLU A 342 -20.45 -15.05 -3.87
N GLY A 343 -19.40 -14.54 -4.50
CA GLY A 343 -18.07 -15.16 -4.53
C GLY A 343 -18.04 -16.48 -5.30
N GLY A 344 -16.87 -17.11 -5.30
CA GLY A 344 -16.63 -18.35 -6.02
C GLY A 344 -15.21 -18.83 -5.87
N SER A 345 -14.86 -19.83 -6.65
CA SER A 345 -13.52 -20.44 -6.64
C SER A 345 -13.22 -21.07 -7.98
N VAL A 346 -11.93 -21.19 -8.30
CA VAL A 346 -11.49 -21.98 -9.45
C VAL A 346 -11.81 -23.46 -9.21
N ARG A 347 -12.49 -24.07 -10.19
CA ARG A 347 -12.80 -25.50 -10.29
C ARG A 347 -11.98 -26.13 -11.40
N PHE A 348 -11.78 -27.43 -11.28
CA PHE A 348 -10.93 -28.20 -12.20
C PHE A 348 -11.73 -29.32 -12.85
N SER A 349 -11.49 -29.53 -14.13
CA SER A 349 -11.88 -30.74 -14.86
C SER A 349 -10.63 -31.51 -15.26
N VAL A 350 -10.70 -32.84 -15.21
CA VAL A 350 -9.63 -33.73 -15.64
C VAL A 350 -10.18 -34.70 -16.67
N ASP A 351 -9.54 -34.77 -17.83
CA ASP A 351 -9.95 -35.55 -19.00
C ASP A 351 -11.42 -35.34 -19.39
N GLY A 352 -11.95 -34.13 -19.15
CA GLY A 352 -13.31 -33.73 -19.48
C GLY A 352 -14.35 -33.96 -18.38
N GLU A 353 -13.98 -34.59 -17.27
CA GLU A 353 -14.87 -34.77 -16.11
C GLU A 353 -14.65 -33.65 -15.09
N TRP A 354 -15.73 -32.96 -14.69
CA TRP A 354 -15.66 -31.89 -13.68
C TRP A 354 -15.56 -32.48 -12.29
N MET A 355 -14.60 -32.00 -11.52
CA MET A 355 -14.32 -32.53 -10.19
C MET A 355 -15.15 -31.77 -9.15
N GLU A 356 -15.96 -32.49 -8.38
CA GLU A 356 -16.69 -31.92 -7.23
C GLU A 356 -15.79 -31.67 -6.01
N TRP A 357 -14.61 -32.27 -6.02
CA TRP A 357 -13.64 -32.24 -4.94
C TRP A 357 -12.98 -30.87 -4.74
N THR A 358 -12.66 -30.57 -3.48
CA THR A 358 -11.68 -29.53 -3.14
C THR A 358 -10.29 -29.94 -3.60
N ARG A 359 -9.35 -28.98 -3.77
CA ARG A 359 -7.95 -29.28 -4.12
C ARG A 359 -7.29 -30.30 -3.18
N ASN A 360 -7.57 -30.20 -1.88
CA ASN A 360 -7.04 -31.15 -0.88
C ASN A 360 -7.59 -32.56 -1.08
N GLN A 361 -8.89 -32.69 -1.36
CA GLN A 361 -9.50 -33.98 -1.68
C GLN A 361 -8.94 -34.54 -2.98
N PHE A 362 -8.82 -33.71 -4.02
CA PHE A 362 -8.21 -34.13 -5.28
C PHE A 362 -6.78 -34.66 -5.06
N LYS A 363 -5.94 -33.92 -4.33
CA LYS A 363 -4.57 -34.35 -4.03
C LYS A 363 -4.51 -35.68 -3.30
N LYS A 364 -5.46 -35.92 -2.37
CA LYS A 364 -5.57 -37.19 -1.66
C LYS A 364 -5.95 -38.35 -2.58
N GLU A 365 -6.92 -38.15 -3.47
CA GLU A 365 -7.45 -39.22 -4.34
C GLU A 365 -6.59 -39.49 -5.57
N LYS A 366 -5.96 -38.44 -6.14
CA LYS A 366 -5.19 -38.52 -7.39
C LYS A 366 -3.68 -38.49 -7.18
N GLY A 367 -3.20 -38.19 -5.96
CA GLY A 367 -1.78 -38.16 -5.63
C GLY A 367 -1.03 -36.89 -6.05
N PHE A 368 -1.69 -35.92 -6.68
CA PHE A 368 -1.09 -34.65 -7.09
C PHE A 368 -2.09 -33.48 -6.96
N ASP A 369 -1.61 -32.25 -6.81
CA ASP A 369 -2.47 -31.05 -6.82
C ASP A 369 -2.74 -30.64 -8.27
N PRO A 370 -3.99 -30.37 -8.68
CA PRO A 370 -4.25 -29.96 -10.07
C PRO A 370 -3.63 -28.60 -10.38
N VAL A 371 -3.24 -27.82 -9.38
CA VAL A 371 -2.46 -26.60 -9.58
C VAL A 371 -0.97 -26.94 -9.59
N PRO A 372 -0.24 -26.60 -10.66
CA PRO A 372 1.19 -26.87 -10.75
C PRO A 372 1.98 -26.06 -9.72
N SER A 373 3.03 -26.66 -9.16
CA SER A 373 3.94 -25.96 -8.27
C SER A 373 5.09 -25.26 -9.00
N SER A 374 5.34 -25.67 -10.24
CA SER A 374 6.44 -25.21 -11.09
C SER A 374 6.06 -25.30 -12.58
N ALA A 375 6.71 -24.49 -13.41
CA ALA A 375 6.36 -24.39 -14.83
C ALA A 375 6.68 -25.66 -15.64
N ASP A 376 7.66 -26.44 -15.19
CA ASP A 376 8.10 -27.69 -15.81
C ASP A 376 7.12 -28.86 -15.63
N GLU A 377 6.18 -28.76 -14.68
CA GLU A 377 5.09 -29.74 -14.50
C GLU A 377 4.03 -29.67 -15.62
N VAL A 378 4.00 -28.56 -16.36
CA VAL A 378 2.89 -28.21 -17.26
C VAL A 378 3.33 -28.24 -18.72
N ARG A 379 2.47 -28.78 -19.58
CA ARG A 379 2.60 -28.70 -21.04
C ARG A 379 1.36 -28.07 -21.65
N ASP A 380 1.52 -27.47 -22.82
CA ASP A 380 0.44 -26.92 -23.66
C ASP A 380 -0.50 -25.95 -22.91
N LEU A 381 0.04 -25.15 -21.99
CA LEU A 381 -0.74 -24.19 -21.22
C LEU A 381 -1.34 -23.10 -22.13
N GLN A 382 -2.67 -23.03 -22.11
CA GLN A 382 -3.46 -22.09 -22.87
C GLN A 382 -4.49 -21.43 -21.96
N PHE A 383 -4.62 -20.13 -22.09
CA PHE A 383 -5.61 -19.29 -21.44
C PHE A 383 -6.62 -18.82 -22.46
N TRP A 384 -7.89 -18.87 -22.08
CA TRP A 384 -9.00 -18.54 -22.97
C TRP A 384 -9.89 -17.53 -22.29
N SER A 385 -10.35 -16.54 -23.06
CA SER A 385 -11.42 -15.62 -22.70
C SER A 385 -12.70 -16.09 -23.37
N TYR A 386 -13.79 -16.20 -22.62
CA TYR A 386 -15.10 -16.55 -23.16
C TYR A 386 -16.19 -15.76 -22.44
N ASP A 387 -17.19 -15.34 -23.20
CA ASP A 387 -18.35 -14.68 -22.64
C ASP A 387 -19.39 -15.73 -22.26
N ARG A 388 -19.72 -15.83 -20.98
CA ARG A 388 -20.72 -16.79 -20.49
C ARG A 388 -22.14 -16.45 -20.96
N TYR A 389 -22.38 -15.21 -21.38
CA TYR A 389 -23.69 -14.67 -21.73
C TYR A 389 -23.87 -14.35 -23.21
N SER A 390 -22.82 -14.49 -24.03
CA SER A 390 -22.95 -14.32 -25.49
C SER A 390 -22.54 -15.57 -26.25
N SER A 391 -23.10 -15.71 -27.46
CA SER A 391 -22.75 -16.76 -28.43
C SER A 391 -21.37 -16.57 -29.07
N ARG A 392 -20.53 -15.69 -28.52
CA ARG A 392 -19.19 -15.43 -29.04
C ARG A 392 -18.29 -16.63 -28.78
N LYS A 393 -17.52 -17.00 -29.81
CA LYS A 393 -16.55 -18.08 -29.71
C LYS A 393 -15.48 -17.73 -28.65
N PRO A 394 -15.02 -18.70 -27.85
CA PRO A 394 -13.86 -18.51 -26.99
C PRO A 394 -12.66 -17.95 -27.78
N VAL A 395 -11.95 -17.01 -27.18
CA VAL A 395 -10.78 -16.35 -27.74
C VAL A 395 -9.56 -16.80 -26.95
N LEU A 396 -8.54 -17.28 -27.65
CA LEU A 396 -7.26 -17.63 -27.04
C LEU A 396 -6.52 -16.36 -26.61
N ILE A 397 -6.18 -16.23 -25.33
CA ILE A 397 -5.51 -15.08 -24.72
C ILE A 397 -4.01 -15.14 -25.01
N ASN A 398 -3.33 -16.23 -24.63
CA ASN A 398 -1.90 -16.42 -24.92
C ASN A 398 -1.71 -17.25 -26.19
N ARG A 399 -0.99 -16.69 -27.16
CA ARG A 399 -0.68 -17.42 -28.40
C ARG A 399 0.61 -18.23 -28.21
N PRO A 400 0.64 -19.52 -28.61
CA PRO A 400 1.80 -20.40 -28.43
C PRO A 400 3.12 -19.91 -29.05
N SER A 401 3.10 -18.85 -29.86
CA SER A 401 4.29 -18.25 -30.48
C SER A 401 5.02 -17.22 -29.60
N LYS A 402 4.49 -16.84 -28.43
CA LYS A 402 5.24 -16.14 -27.39
C LYS A 402 5.75 -17.18 -26.39
N THR A 403 6.67 -18.02 -26.84
CA THR A 403 7.51 -18.77 -25.89
C THR A 403 8.21 -17.72 -25.05
N LEU A 404 7.88 -17.68 -23.76
CA LEU A 404 8.66 -16.97 -22.77
C LEU A 404 10.13 -17.36 -23.00
N GLU A 405 10.94 -16.45 -23.52
CA GLU A 405 12.34 -16.45 -23.10
C GLU A 405 12.27 -16.25 -21.59
N VAL A 406 12.43 -17.36 -20.87
CA VAL A 406 12.78 -17.32 -19.46
C VAL A 406 14.10 -16.57 -19.42
N LYS A 407 14.05 -15.25 -19.24
CA LYS A 407 15.22 -14.53 -18.76
C LYS A 407 15.44 -15.09 -17.37
N PRO A 408 16.58 -15.76 -17.10
CA PRO A 408 16.88 -16.20 -15.76
C PRO A 408 16.78 -14.97 -14.85
N ALA A 409 16.09 -15.14 -13.73
CA ALA A 409 16.24 -14.22 -12.61
C ALA A 409 17.74 -14.18 -12.28
N PHE A 410 18.35 -13.01 -12.47
CA PHE A 410 19.70 -12.73 -12.01
C PHE A 410 19.61 -12.09 -10.64
#